data_AF-A0A952D4W0-F1
#
_entry.id   AF-A0A952D4W0-F1
#
_cell.length_a   1.000
_cell.length_b   1.000
_cell.length_c   1.000
_cell.angle_alpha   90.00
_cell.angle_beta   90.00
_cell.angle_gamma   90.00
#
_symmetry.space_group_name_H-M   'P 1'
#
loop_
_entity.id
_entity.type
_entity.pdbx_description
1 polymer ?
#
loop_
_entity_poly.entity_id
_entity_poly.type
_entity_poly.pdbx_seq_one_letter_code
_entity_poly.pdbx_strand_id
1 'polypeptide(L)'
;MTGTMPQPLIGDLTRTHYPQLDGLRGCAILAVMLYHFSLQHHSRHDPGIILGGLQFGWAGVDLFFVLSGFLITSILLATREQRHYFRNFLARRFLRIWPLYYLNLMAFFILAPLLLDPLPTQLEIMGERQVWFWLYAANWLFVREGGFNDTPGGYFWSLAVEEQFYVVWPLGNL
;
A
#
# COMPACT_ATOMS: atom_id res chain seq x y z
N MET A 1 56.50 4.27 2.65
CA MET A 1 55.37 4.47 3.57
C MET A 1 54.13 4.67 2.72
N THR A 2 53.51 3.57 2.29
CA THR A 2 52.42 3.58 1.30
C THR A 2 51.11 3.55 2.07
N GLY A 3 50.45 4.69 2.20
CA GLY A 3 49.15 4.82 2.86
C GLY A 3 48.09 4.06 2.06
N THR A 4 47.55 3.01 2.64
CA THR A 4 46.38 2.32 2.11
C THR A 4 45.17 3.24 2.27
N MET A 5 44.65 3.77 1.16
CA MET A 5 43.36 4.46 1.14
C MET A 5 42.26 3.49 1.61
N PRO A 6 41.41 3.86 2.57
CA PRO A 6 40.28 3.02 2.95
C PRO A 6 39.36 2.84 1.75
N GLN A 7 39.16 1.60 1.32
CA GLN A 7 38.16 1.27 0.32
C GLN A 7 36.79 1.74 0.84
N PRO A 8 36.00 2.48 0.06
CA PRO A 8 34.63 2.76 0.45
C PRO A 8 33.91 1.42 0.58
N LEU A 9 33.34 1.17 1.76
CA LEU A 9 32.52 0.00 2.07
C LEU A 9 31.34 -0.05 1.08
N ILE A 10 31.52 -0.75 -0.04
CA ILE A 10 30.44 -1.07 -1.01
C ILE A 10 29.25 -1.74 -0.28
N GLY A 11 29.47 -2.33 0.90
CA GLY A 11 28.44 -2.88 1.78
C GLY A 11 27.43 -1.86 2.33
N ASP A 12 27.76 -0.57 2.43
CA ASP A 12 26.91 0.41 3.12
C ASP A 12 25.74 0.92 2.26
N LEU A 13 25.86 0.81 0.94
CA LEU A 13 24.79 1.18 -0.02
C LEU A 13 23.64 0.16 -0.07
N THR A 14 23.84 -1.05 0.45
CA THR A 14 22.76 -2.07 0.52
C THR A 14 21.86 -1.89 1.75
N ARG A 15 22.24 -1.00 2.68
CA ARG A 15 21.53 -0.69 3.92
C ARG A 15 21.11 0.79 4.01
N THR A 16 20.92 1.47 2.89
CA THR A 16 20.37 2.83 2.93
C THR A 16 18.86 2.79 3.16
N HIS A 17 18.48 2.37 4.37
CA HIS A 17 17.18 2.63 4.94
C HIS A 17 17.17 4.11 5.28
N TYR A 18 16.28 4.86 4.62
CA TYR A 18 16.08 6.28 4.89
C TYR A 18 14.92 6.40 5.88
N PRO A 19 15.15 6.36 7.20
CA PRO A 19 14.09 6.40 8.20
C PRO A 19 13.22 7.66 8.08
N GLN A 20 13.76 8.73 7.50
CA GLN A 20 13.03 9.96 7.22
C GLN A 20 11.91 9.74 6.18
N LEU A 21 12.18 8.93 5.14
CA LEU A 21 11.18 8.59 4.12
C LEU A 21 10.10 7.68 4.68
N ASP A 22 10.47 6.73 5.55
CA ASP A 22 9.50 5.87 6.21
C ASP A 22 8.65 6.64 7.24
N GLY A 23 9.22 7.64 7.92
CA GLY A 23 8.47 8.59 8.74
C GLY A 23 7.46 9.39 7.91
N LEU A 24 7.85 9.89 6.75
CA LEU A 24 6.96 10.63 5.85
C LEU A 24 5.83 9.76 5.29
N ARG A 25 6.11 8.49 4.96
CA ARG A 25 5.08 7.50 4.58
C ARG A 25 4.11 7.24 5.73
N GLY A 26 4.61 7.15 6.96
CA GLY A 26 3.79 7.05 8.16
C GLY A 26 2.85 8.25 8.32
N CYS A 27 3.38 9.47 8.19
CA CYS A 27 2.57 10.69 8.21
C CYS A 27 1.50 10.71 7.11
N ALA A 28 1.84 10.26 5.90
CA ALA A 28 0.91 10.17 4.79
C ALA A 28 -0.26 9.20 5.09
N ILE A 29 0.05 8.01 5.63
CA ILE A 29 -0.97 7.03 6.04
C ILE A 29 -1.86 7.60 7.16
N LEU A 30 -1.27 8.27 8.16
CA LEU A 30 -2.03 8.90 9.24
C LEU A 30 -2.99 9.97 8.71
N ALA A 31 -2.56 10.79 7.75
CA ALA A 31 -3.44 11.78 7.11
C ALA A 31 -4.62 11.11 6.39
N VAL A 32 -4.38 10.00 5.67
CA VAL A 32 -5.44 9.22 4.99
C VAL A 32 -6.41 8.60 6.00
N MET A 33 -5.90 8.04 7.09
CA MET A 33 -6.74 7.46 8.16
C MET A 33 -7.62 8.52 8.82
N LEU A 34 -7.04 9.68 9.16
CA LEU A 34 -7.79 10.79 9.74
C LEU A 34 -8.88 11.30 8.79
N TYR A 35 -8.58 11.39 7.48
CA TYR A 35 -9.57 11.76 6.47
C TYR A 35 -10.76 10.79 6.44
N HIS A 36 -10.51 9.48 6.33
CA HIS A 36 -11.58 8.48 6.31
C HIS A 36 -12.39 8.46 7.61
N PHE A 37 -11.72 8.59 8.76
CA PHE A 37 -12.40 8.69 10.06
C PHE A 37 -13.31 9.93 10.13
N SER A 38 -12.85 11.07 9.63
CA SER A 38 -13.62 12.32 9.61
C SER A 38 -14.84 12.27 8.69
N LEU A 39 -14.74 11.60 7.54
CA LEU A 39 -15.86 11.35 6.62
C LEU A 39 -16.90 10.41 7.24
N GLN A 40 -16.46 9.36 7.93
CA GLN A 40 -17.35 8.40 8.57
C GLN A 40 -18.10 8.98 9.78
N HIS A 41 -17.48 9.93 10.51
CA HIS A 41 -18.09 10.61 11.66
C HIS A 41 -18.90 11.87 11.30
N HIS A 42 -18.96 12.27 10.03
CA HIS A 42 -19.57 13.53 9.58
C HIS A 42 -21.10 13.65 9.73
N SER A 43 -21.75 12.75 10.47
CA SER A 43 -23.20 12.83 10.72
C SER A 43 -23.63 13.68 11.92
N ARG A 44 -22.74 14.15 12.81
CA ARG A 44 -23.20 14.93 13.99
C ARG A 44 -22.17 15.97 14.45
N HIS A 45 -22.42 17.24 14.12
CA HIS A 45 -21.79 18.46 14.65
C HIS A 45 -20.38 18.80 14.14
N ASP A 46 -20.35 19.69 13.15
CA ASP A 46 -19.15 20.33 12.61
C ASP A 46 -18.48 21.29 13.62
N PRO A 47 -17.16 21.52 13.53
CA PRO A 47 -16.74 22.86 13.14
C PRO A 47 -15.57 22.88 12.14
N GLY A 48 -15.86 23.14 10.86
CA GLY A 48 -15.31 24.12 9.91
C GLY A 48 -13.80 24.34 9.72
N ILE A 49 -12.95 24.14 10.73
CA ILE A 49 -11.52 24.47 10.70
C ILE A 49 -10.65 23.21 10.63
N ILE A 50 -11.09 22.11 11.25
CA ILE A 50 -10.42 20.80 11.15
C ILE A 50 -10.66 20.20 9.75
N LEU A 51 -11.79 20.53 9.12
CA LEU A 51 -12.20 20.02 7.82
C LEU A 51 -11.35 20.54 6.64
N GLY A 52 -10.88 21.79 6.70
CA GLY A 52 -10.06 22.39 5.64
C GLY A 52 -8.70 21.69 5.46
N GLY A 53 -8.08 21.24 6.57
CA GLY A 53 -6.84 20.46 6.52
C GLY A 53 -7.06 18.99 6.12
N LEU A 54 -8.21 18.42 6.48
CA LEU A 54 -8.56 17.03 6.16
C LEU A 54 -8.95 16.83 4.70
N GLN A 55 -9.42 17.85 4.00
CA GLN A 55 -9.64 17.77 2.54
C GLN A 55 -8.38 17.37 1.76
N PHE A 56 -7.19 17.68 2.30
CA PHE A 56 -5.91 17.26 1.74
C PHE A 56 -5.47 15.86 2.14
N GLY A 57 -6.21 15.16 3.01
CA GLY A 57 -5.87 13.80 3.44
C GLY A 57 -5.87 12.80 2.28
N TRP A 58 -6.64 13.07 1.22
CA TRP A 58 -6.57 12.30 -0.03
C TRP A 58 -5.20 12.43 -0.74
N ALA A 59 -4.56 13.60 -0.68
CA ALA A 59 -3.19 13.79 -1.19
C ALA A 59 -2.14 12.99 -0.40
N GLY A 60 -2.48 12.47 0.79
CA GLY A 60 -1.67 11.49 1.49
C GLY A 60 -1.50 10.19 0.69
N VAL A 61 -2.50 9.79 -0.10
CA VAL A 61 -2.40 8.64 -1.01
C VAL A 61 -1.35 8.91 -2.09
N ASP A 62 -1.41 10.07 -2.73
CA ASP A 62 -0.45 10.47 -3.77
C ASP A 62 0.97 10.53 -3.22
N LEU A 63 1.14 11.14 -2.04
CA LEU A 63 2.44 11.23 -1.37
C LEU A 63 3.00 9.83 -1.05
N PHE A 64 2.16 8.92 -0.54
CA PHE A 64 2.57 7.54 -0.26
C PHE A 64 3.03 6.81 -1.53
N PHE A 65 2.33 6.97 -2.65
CA PHE A 65 2.70 6.37 -3.93
C PHE A 65 4.02 6.92 -4.47
N VAL A 66 4.20 8.24 -4.46
CA VAL A 66 5.43 8.90 -4.93
C VAL A 66 6.64 8.44 -4.10
N LEU A 67 6.52 8.41 -2.77
CA LEU A 67 7.60 7.96 -1.88
C LEU A 67 7.92 6.48 -2.07
N SER A 68 6.90 5.64 -2.25
CA SER A 68 7.09 4.22 -2.50
C SER A 68 7.78 3.98 -3.85
N GLY A 69 7.38 4.69 -4.91
CA GLY A 69 8.04 4.64 -6.21
C GLY A 69 9.51 5.08 -6.17
N PHE A 70 9.80 6.18 -5.47
CA PHE A 70 11.17 6.68 -5.27
C PHE A 70 12.06 5.66 -4.55
N LEU A 71 11.60 5.13 -3.42
CA LEU A 71 12.37 4.17 -2.61
C LEU A 71 12.66 2.88 -3.38
N ILE A 72 11.71 2.40 -4.17
CA ILE A 72 11.85 1.15 -4.90
C ILE A 72 12.80 1.33 -6.08
N THR A 73 12.65 2.44 -6.80
CA THR A 73 13.55 2.78 -7.90
C THR A 73 14.99 2.94 -7.42
N SER A 74 15.20 3.60 -6.28
CA SER A 74 16.55 3.76 -5.70
C SER A 74 17.16 2.42 -5.26
N ILE A 75 16.38 1.53 -4.62
CA ILE A 75 16.84 0.18 -4.26
C ILE A 75 17.16 -0.65 -5.51
N LEU A 76 16.31 -0.61 -6.54
CA LEU A 76 16.55 -1.36 -7.79
C LEU A 76 17.81 -0.87 -8.51
N LEU A 77 18.03 0.45 -8.57
CA LEU A 77 19.24 1.03 -9.16
C LEU A 77 20.48 0.65 -8.35
N ALA A 78 20.42 0.71 -7.02
CA ALA A 78 21.53 0.36 -6.14
C ALA A 78 21.90 -1.13 -6.17
N THR A 79 20.93 -2.01 -6.49
CA THR A 79 21.13 -3.47 -6.51
C THR A 79 21.23 -4.06 -7.92
N ARG A 80 21.24 -3.22 -8.97
CA ARG A 80 21.24 -3.64 -10.38
C ARG A 80 22.35 -4.62 -10.76
N GLU A 81 23.54 -4.44 -10.18
CA GLU A 81 24.72 -5.28 -10.45
C GLU A 81 24.66 -6.66 -9.77
N GLN A 82 23.70 -6.89 -8.87
CA GLN A 82 23.59 -8.17 -8.15
C GLN A 82 22.81 -9.21 -8.97
N ARG A 83 23.32 -10.43 -9.05
CA ARG A 83 22.62 -11.52 -9.73
C ARG A 83 21.27 -11.80 -9.04
N HIS A 84 20.19 -11.86 -9.81
CA HIS A 84 18.81 -12.06 -9.32
C HIS A 84 18.30 -11.00 -8.32
N TYR A 85 18.88 -9.79 -8.30
CA TYR A 85 18.49 -8.71 -7.38
C TYR A 85 16.98 -8.48 -7.35
N PHE A 86 16.36 -8.45 -8.54
CA PHE A 86 14.93 -8.25 -8.73
C PHE A 86 14.09 -9.37 -8.12
N ARG A 87 14.42 -10.64 -8.41
CA ARG A 87 13.69 -11.80 -7.85
C ARG A 87 13.79 -11.82 -6.33
N ASN A 88 14.96 -11.50 -5.79
CA ASN A 88 15.20 -11.44 -4.35
C ASN A 88 14.44 -10.28 -3.69
N PHE A 89 14.36 -9.13 -4.35
CA PHE A 89 13.58 -7.98 -3.90
C PHE A 89 12.09 -8.32 -3.84
N LEU A 90 11.52 -8.84 -4.94
CA LEU A 90 10.13 -9.24 -5.00
C LEU A 90 9.79 -10.34 -3.99
N ALA A 91 10.63 -11.39 -3.89
CA ALA A 91 10.39 -12.50 -2.96
C ALA A 91 10.30 -12.02 -1.50
N ARG A 92 11.22 -11.17 -1.04
CA ARG A 92 11.19 -10.62 0.32
C ARG A 92 9.93 -9.82 0.58
N ARG A 93 9.47 -9.07 -0.44
CA ARG A 93 8.29 -8.22 -0.32
C ARG A 93 7.00 -9.03 -0.30
N PHE A 94 6.82 -9.96 -1.25
CA PHE A 94 5.65 -10.83 -1.32
C PHE A 94 5.52 -11.65 -0.04
N LEU A 95 6.61 -12.23 0.47
CA LEU A 95 6.59 -12.99 1.72
C LEU A 95 6.22 -12.16 2.95
N ARG A 96 6.31 -10.83 2.91
CA ARG A 96 5.91 -9.95 4.00
C ARG A 96 4.44 -9.51 3.89
N ILE A 97 3.99 -9.15 2.69
CA ILE A 97 2.68 -8.53 2.48
C ILE A 97 1.59 -9.57 2.25
N TRP A 98 1.87 -10.59 1.45
CA TRP A 98 0.87 -11.59 1.03
C TRP A 98 0.28 -12.38 2.22
N PRO A 99 1.07 -12.85 3.20
CA PRO A 99 0.50 -13.65 4.29
C PRO A 99 -0.54 -12.87 5.09
N LEU A 100 -0.25 -11.60 5.41
CA LEU A 100 -1.18 -10.74 6.14
C LEU A 100 -2.40 -10.38 5.29
N TYR A 101 -2.20 -10.14 3.99
CA TYR A 101 -3.29 -9.83 3.07
C TYR A 101 -4.28 -10.99 2.96
N TYR A 102 -3.79 -12.19 2.63
CA TYR A 102 -4.66 -13.36 2.46
C TYR A 102 -5.26 -13.81 3.77
N LEU A 103 -4.56 -13.68 4.90
CA LEU A 103 -5.13 -13.92 6.23
C LEU A 103 -6.32 -13.00 6.49
N ASN A 104 -6.20 -11.71 6.14
CA ASN A 104 -7.29 -10.74 6.29
C ASN A 104 -8.48 -11.09 5.38
N LEU A 105 -8.24 -11.49 4.12
CA LEU A 105 -9.32 -11.95 3.24
C LEU A 105 -10.00 -13.23 3.76
N MET A 106 -9.23 -14.19 4.27
CA MET A 106 -9.76 -15.40 4.89
C MET A 106 -10.61 -15.06 6.12
N ALA A 107 -10.18 -14.09 6.93
CA ALA A 107 -10.95 -13.64 8.08
C ALA A 107 -12.31 -13.05 7.66
N PHE A 108 -12.34 -12.23 6.61
CA PHE A 108 -13.56 -11.58 6.14
C PHE A 108 -14.50 -12.48 5.35
N PHE A 109 -13.97 -13.33 4.48
CA PHE A 109 -14.78 -14.11 3.53
C PHE A 109 -15.00 -15.57 3.92
N ILE A 110 -14.27 -16.07 4.91
CA ILE A 110 -14.44 -17.44 5.42
C ILE A 110 -14.80 -17.42 6.90
N LEU A 111 -13.98 -16.81 7.75
CA LEU A 111 -14.18 -16.90 9.19
C LEU A 111 -15.42 -16.11 9.65
N ALA A 112 -15.62 -14.88 9.18
CA ALA A 112 -16.75 -14.07 9.59
C ALA A 112 -18.11 -14.67 9.21
N PRO A 113 -18.35 -15.19 7.98
CA PRO A 113 -19.58 -15.91 7.65
C PRO A 113 -19.84 -17.17 8.48
N LEU A 114 -18.78 -17.82 9.00
CA LEU A 114 -18.91 -18.99 9.87
C LEU A 114 -19.22 -18.64 11.33
N LEU A 115 -18.81 -17.46 11.79
CA LEU A 115 -18.92 -17.05 13.20
C LEU A 115 -20.04 -16.04 13.47
N LEU A 116 -20.52 -15.31 12.46
CA LEU A 116 -21.48 -14.23 12.61
C LEU A 116 -22.77 -14.55 11.86
N ASP A 117 -23.90 -14.51 12.58
CA ASP A 117 -25.24 -14.61 12.02
C ASP A 117 -26.17 -13.63 12.79
N PRO A 118 -26.73 -12.58 12.14
CA PRO A 118 -26.59 -12.24 10.72
C PRO A 118 -25.24 -11.59 10.37
N LEU A 119 -24.81 -11.77 9.12
CA LEU A 119 -23.60 -11.14 8.60
C LEU A 119 -23.82 -9.63 8.40
N PRO A 120 -22.84 -8.76 8.71
CA PRO A 120 -22.97 -7.34 8.43
C PRO A 120 -23.16 -7.08 6.92
N THR A 121 -24.13 -6.25 6.55
CA THR A 121 -24.48 -5.96 5.14
C THR A 121 -23.28 -5.53 4.28
N GLN A 122 -22.34 -4.74 4.85
CA GLN A 122 -21.14 -4.36 4.10
C GLN A 122 -20.26 -5.56 3.75
N LEU A 123 -20.18 -6.55 4.63
CA LEU A 123 -19.39 -7.75 4.42
C LEU A 123 -20.05 -8.70 3.42
N GLU A 124 -21.38 -8.75 3.41
CA GLU A 124 -22.16 -9.44 2.37
C GLU A 124 -21.87 -8.85 0.99
N ILE A 125 -21.95 -7.52 0.84
CA ILE A 125 -21.64 -6.81 -0.42
C ILE A 125 -20.20 -7.09 -0.88
N MET A 126 -19.22 -7.09 0.05
CA MET A 126 -17.84 -7.46 -0.28
C MET A 126 -17.72 -8.93 -0.69
N GLY A 127 -18.47 -9.82 -0.04
CA GLY A 127 -18.49 -11.25 -0.31
C GLY A 127 -18.95 -11.58 -1.74
N GLU A 128 -19.92 -10.84 -2.27
CA GLU A 128 -20.38 -10.97 -3.66
C GLU A 128 -19.28 -10.60 -4.68
N ARG A 129 -18.38 -9.69 -4.29
CA ARG A 129 -17.31 -9.15 -5.14
C ARG A 129 -15.94 -9.74 -4.80
N GLN A 130 -15.90 -10.76 -3.95
CA GLN A 130 -14.68 -11.24 -3.31
C GLN A 130 -13.55 -11.63 -4.29
N VAL A 131 -13.91 -12.11 -5.48
CA VAL A 131 -12.97 -12.51 -6.54
C VAL A 131 -12.02 -11.38 -6.91
N TRP A 132 -12.49 -10.12 -6.92
CA TRP A 132 -11.65 -8.97 -7.24
C TRP A 132 -10.59 -8.71 -6.17
N PHE A 133 -10.88 -9.00 -4.90
CA PHE A 133 -9.90 -8.91 -3.82
C PHE A 133 -8.91 -10.07 -3.91
N TRP A 134 -9.37 -11.31 -4.08
CA TRP A 134 -8.48 -12.48 -4.24
C TRP A 134 -7.45 -12.32 -5.38
N LEU A 135 -7.84 -11.65 -6.46
CA LEU A 135 -6.99 -11.42 -7.63
C LEU A 135 -6.14 -10.14 -7.59
N TYR A 136 -6.12 -9.40 -6.46
CA TYR A 136 -5.43 -8.10 -6.41
C TYR A 136 -5.92 -7.13 -7.50
N ALA A 137 -7.23 -7.14 -7.76
CA ALA A 137 -7.88 -6.41 -8.85
C ALA A 137 -8.98 -5.44 -8.37
N ALA A 138 -8.97 -5.09 -7.07
CA ALA A 138 -9.95 -4.18 -6.47
C ALA A 138 -10.03 -2.81 -7.17
N ASN A 139 -8.91 -2.33 -7.74
CA ASN A 139 -8.91 -1.10 -8.54
C ASN A 139 -9.79 -1.19 -9.79
N TRP A 140 -9.81 -2.34 -10.47
CA TRP A 140 -10.64 -2.57 -11.65
C TRP A 140 -12.12 -2.68 -11.30
N LEU A 141 -12.44 -3.25 -10.14
CA LEU A 141 -13.80 -3.28 -9.60
C LEU A 141 -14.35 -1.86 -9.47
N PHE A 142 -13.59 -0.95 -8.83
CA PHE A 142 -14.05 0.42 -8.61
C PHE A 142 -14.14 1.24 -9.90
N VAL A 143 -13.25 1.00 -10.87
CA VAL A 143 -13.37 1.58 -12.21
C VAL A 143 -14.66 1.11 -12.89
N ARG A 144 -14.99 -0.18 -12.78
CA ARG A 144 -16.21 -0.76 -13.36
C ARG A 144 -17.48 -0.21 -12.70
N GLU A 145 -17.45 0.02 -11.40
CA GLU A 145 -18.61 0.43 -10.60
C GLU A 145 -18.79 1.95 -10.52
N GLY A 146 -17.88 2.72 -11.12
CA GLY A 146 -18.02 4.16 -11.28
C GLY A 146 -17.57 4.99 -10.08
N GLY A 147 -16.76 4.45 -9.16
CA GLY A 147 -16.15 5.24 -8.10
C GLY A 147 -15.64 4.47 -6.88
N PHE A 148 -14.96 5.22 -6.01
CA PHE A 148 -14.30 4.72 -4.78
C PHE A 148 -15.09 5.00 -3.49
N ASN A 149 -16.17 5.80 -3.56
CA ASN A 149 -16.72 6.46 -2.37
C ASN A 149 -17.66 5.59 -1.52
N ASP A 150 -18.31 4.59 -2.11
CA ASP A 150 -19.37 3.83 -1.43
C ASP A 150 -19.15 2.31 -1.42
N THR A 151 -18.07 1.82 -2.03
CA THR A 151 -17.82 0.37 -2.09
C THR A 151 -17.02 -0.09 -0.88
N PRO A 152 -17.57 -1.00 -0.03
CA PRO A 152 -16.84 -1.50 1.12
C PRO A 152 -15.55 -2.22 0.68
N GLY A 153 -14.48 -2.02 1.44
CA GLY A 153 -13.14 -2.50 1.06
C GLY A 153 -12.38 -1.55 0.13
N GLY A 154 -12.82 -0.28 0.00
CA GLY A 154 -12.14 0.76 -0.79
C GLY A 154 -10.63 0.78 -0.60
N TYR A 155 -10.11 0.67 0.63
CA TYR A 155 -8.67 0.69 0.90
C TYR A 155 -7.84 -0.41 0.19
N PHE A 156 -8.46 -1.47 -0.35
CA PHE A 156 -7.73 -2.51 -1.08
C PHE A 156 -7.25 -2.08 -2.48
N TRP A 157 -7.82 -1.04 -3.10
CA TRP A 157 -7.38 -0.64 -4.44
C TRP A 157 -5.95 -0.09 -4.44
N SER A 158 -5.57 0.66 -3.41
CA SER A 158 -4.25 1.29 -3.37
C SER A 158 -3.18 0.22 -3.26
N LEU A 159 -3.44 -0.82 -2.47
CA LEU A 159 -2.58 -2.01 -2.37
C LEU A 159 -2.53 -2.79 -3.70
N ALA A 160 -3.67 -2.94 -4.39
CA ALA A 160 -3.72 -3.58 -5.70
C ALA A 160 -2.87 -2.84 -6.74
N VAL A 161 -3.00 -1.51 -6.82
CA VAL A 161 -2.20 -0.67 -7.72
C VAL A 161 -0.72 -0.70 -7.34
N GLU A 162 -0.41 -0.65 -6.05
CA GLU A 162 0.96 -0.72 -5.54
C GLU A 162 1.64 -2.02 -5.98
N GLU A 163 0.95 -3.15 -5.87
CA GLU A 163 1.44 -4.46 -6.30
C GLU A 163 1.61 -4.57 -7.82
N GLN A 164 0.61 -4.11 -8.59
CA GLN A 164 0.66 -4.08 -10.05
C GLN A 164 1.85 -3.23 -10.53
N PHE A 165 2.09 -2.08 -9.89
CA PHE A 165 3.24 -1.23 -10.18
C PHE A 165 4.58 -1.98 -9.99
N TYR A 166 4.71 -2.86 -9.00
CA TYR A 166 5.96 -3.63 -8.79
C TYR A 166 6.24 -4.67 -9.85
N VAL A 167 5.18 -5.27 -10.39
CA VAL A 167 5.31 -6.24 -11.47
C VAL A 167 5.58 -5.53 -12.80
N VAL A 168 4.94 -4.38 -13.04
CA VAL A 168 5.00 -3.66 -14.33
C VAL A 168 6.23 -2.76 -14.47
N TRP A 169 6.64 -2.03 -13.43
CA TRP A 169 7.82 -1.15 -13.45
C TRP A 169 9.09 -1.74 -14.10
N PRO A 170 9.51 -2.98 -13.79
CA PRO A 170 10.68 -3.59 -14.42
C PRO A 170 10.49 -3.90 -15.91
N LEU A 171 9.27 -4.14 -16.39
CA LEU A 171 9.01 -4.45 -17.80
C LEU A 171 9.28 -3.26 -18.72
N GLY A 172 9.19 -2.03 -18.20
CA GLY A 172 9.49 -0.82 -18.96
C GLY A 172 10.97 -0.41 -18.98
N ASN A 173 11.81 -1.02 -18.13
CA ASN A 173 13.25 -0.73 -18.01
C ASN A 173 14.14 -1.91 -18.47
N LEU A 174 13.55 -2.92 -19.13
CA LEU A 174 14.25 -4.05 -19.75
C LEU A 174 14.56 -3.77 -21.23
#